data_AF-A0A534PB30-F1
#
_entry.id   AF-A0A534PB30-F1
#
_cell.length_a   1.000
_cell.length_b   1.000
_cell.length_c   1.000
_cell.angle_alpha   90.00
_cell.angle_beta   90.00
_cell.angle_gamma   90.00
#
_symmetry.space_group_name_H-M   'P 1'
#
loop_
_entity.id
_entity.type
_entity.pdbx_description
1 polymer ?
#
loop_
_entity_poly.entity_id
_entity_poly.type
_entity_poly.pdbx_seq_one_letter_code
_entity_poly.pdbx_strand_id
1 'polypeptide(L)'
;NDQGEMFERPGRPADYFPSPFPNEQAARAANGGAAPPDLSLITKARSYERGFPRFVFDFFTQFQEQGPNYVDALLQGFEEKPPAGVTLPAGSFYNKYFPGHAIKMPKPLNDGQVTFDDGSPATVPQYARDVTTFLMWAAEPHMEERKRLGLQVFVFLILFTGLMYFTKKKVWAAAH
;
A
#
# COMPACT_ATOMS: atom_id res chain seq x y z
N ASN A 1 8.12 -7.16 -37.11
CA ASN A 1 8.11 -6.41 -38.39
C ASN A 1 7.51 -7.32 -39.47
N ASP A 2 7.40 -6.88 -40.72
CA ASP A 2 6.84 -7.70 -41.83
C ASP A 2 7.66 -8.98 -42.11
N GLN A 3 8.82 -9.11 -41.48
CA GLN A 3 9.75 -10.24 -41.54
C GLN A 3 9.57 -11.24 -40.38
N GLY A 4 8.63 -11.01 -39.46
CA GLY A 4 8.38 -11.91 -38.32
C GLY A 4 9.36 -11.76 -37.16
N GLU A 5 10.20 -10.72 -37.17
CA GLU A 5 11.17 -10.46 -36.11
C GLU A 5 10.56 -9.60 -35.01
N MET A 6 10.95 -9.88 -33.76
CA MET A 6 10.69 -9.03 -32.62
C MET A 6 11.50 -7.74 -32.76
N PHE A 7 10.86 -6.60 -32.53
CA PHE A 7 11.53 -5.29 -32.57
C PHE A 7 11.12 -4.47 -31.36
N GLU A 8 12.03 -3.60 -30.92
CA GLU A 8 11.75 -2.65 -29.86
C GLU A 8 11.17 -1.36 -30.47
N ARG A 9 10.28 -0.72 -29.72
CA ARG A 9 9.71 0.58 -30.08
C ARG A 9 9.63 1.49 -28.87
N PRO A 10 9.58 2.81 -29.06
CA PRO A 10 9.24 3.73 -28.00
C PRO A 10 7.91 3.34 -27.33
N GLY A 11 7.86 3.49 -26.00
CA GLY A 11 6.67 3.24 -25.20
C GLY A 11 5.55 4.22 -25.56
N ARG A 12 4.31 3.75 -25.46
CA ARG A 12 3.09 4.56 -25.61
C ARG A 12 2.25 4.50 -24.33
N PRO A 13 1.33 5.45 -24.09
CA PRO A 13 0.52 5.47 -22.87
C PRO A 13 -0.33 4.21 -22.59
N ALA A 14 -0.60 3.40 -23.62
CA ALA A 14 -1.33 2.14 -23.49
C ALA A 14 -0.45 0.95 -23.04
N ASP A 15 0.88 1.12 -22.98
CA ASP A 15 1.79 0.06 -22.53
C ASP A 15 1.87 0.04 -21.00
N TYR A 16 2.05 -1.15 -20.44
CA TYR A 16 2.29 -1.32 -19.00
C TYR A 16 3.70 -0.85 -18.62
N PHE A 17 3.90 -0.65 -17.31
CA PHE A 17 5.25 -0.42 -16.79
C PHE A 17 6.13 -1.66 -17.03
N PRO A 18 7.34 -1.47 -17.60
CA PRO A 18 8.22 -2.59 -17.90
C PRO A 18 8.76 -3.23 -16.61
N SER A 19 8.87 -4.55 -16.61
CA SER A 19 9.51 -5.27 -15.51
C SER A 19 11.02 -5.04 -15.53
N PRO A 20 11.67 -4.79 -14.37
CA PRO A 20 13.12 -4.64 -14.29
C PRO A 20 13.87 -5.97 -14.55
N PHE A 21 13.19 -7.11 -14.40
CA PHE A 21 13.76 -8.43 -14.62
C PHE A 21 12.89 -9.24 -15.59
N PRO A 22 13.50 -10.08 -16.45
CA PRO A 22 12.75 -10.92 -17.40
C PRO A 22 11.96 -12.04 -16.70
N ASN A 23 12.43 -12.50 -15.54
CA ASN A 23 11.80 -13.54 -14.73
C ASN A 23 12.25 -13.48 -13.26
N GLU A 24 11.60 -14.27 -12.41
CA GLU A 24 11.87 -14.32 -10.98
C GLU A 24 13.28 -14.86 -10.66
N GLN A 25 13.78 -15.84 -11.43
CA GLN A 25 15.11 -16.41 -11.20
C GLN A 25 16.21 -15.37 -11.42
N ALA A 26 16.09 -14.56 -12.48
CA ALA A 26 16.98 -13.44 -12.75
C ALA A 26 16.92 -12.39 -11.63
N ALA A 27 15.72 -12.09 -11.13
CA ALA A 27 15.53 -11.17 -10.01
C ALA A 27 16.22 -11.68 -8.73
N ARG A 28 16.07 -12.97 -8.40
CA ARG A 28 16.75 -13.59 -7.24
C ARG A 28 18.27 -13.58 -7.40
N ALA A 29 18.77 -13.92 -8.59
CA ALA A 29 20.20 -13.92 -8.87
C ALA A 29 20.83 -12.54 -8.67
N ALA A 30 20.14 -11.47 -9.11
CA ALA A 30 20.61 -10.09 -8.96
C ALA A 30 20.52 -9.56 -7.52
N ASN A 31 19.63 -10.08 -6.67
CA ASN A 31 19.32 -9.54 -5.34
C ASN A 31 19.66 -10.53 -4.20
N GLY A 32 20.73 -11.32 -4.35
CA GLY A 32 21.24 -12.18 -3.27
C GLY A 32 20.27 -13.28 -2.82
N GLY A 33 19.51 -13.86 -3.76
CA GLY A 33 18.58 -14.96 -3.55
C GLY A 33 17.13 -14.56 -3.28
N ALA A 34 16.86 -13.26 -3.06
CA ALA A 34 15.52 -12.73 -2.81
C ALA A 34 14.92 -12.10 -4.07
N ALA A 35 13.68 -12.42 -4.42
CA ALA A 35 12.96 -11.73 -5.49
C ALA A 35 12.26 -10.51 -4.90
N PRO A 36 12.48 -9.29 -5.43
CA PRO A 36 11.65 -8.14 -5.09
C PRO A 36 10.18 -8.46 -5.42
N PRO A 37 9.23 -8.21 -4.49
CA PRO A 37 7.82 -8.42 -4.77
C PRO A 37 7.29 -7.38 -5.77
N ASP A 38 6.28 -7.76 -6.55
CA ASP A 38 5.53 -6.79 -7.36
C ASP A 38 4.83 -5.77 -6.45
N LEU A 39 4.90 -4.50 -6.83
CA LEU A 39 4.44 -3.39 -6.00
C LEU A 39 3.00 -2.98 -6.30
N SER A 40 2.36 -3.53 -7.34
CA SER A 40 1.03 -3.09 -7.79
C SER A 40 -0.04 -3.23 -6.72
N LEU A 41 0.08 -4.23 -5.83
CA LEU A 41 -0.88 -4.49 -4.74
C LEU A 41 -0.24 -4.49 -3.35
N ILE A 42 0.99 -4.00 -3.19
CA ILE A 42 1.78 -4.21 -1.97
C ILE A 42 1.14 -3.59 -0.72
N THR A 43 0.47 -2.44 -0.87
CA THR A 43 -0.26 -1.72 0.18
C THR A 43 -1.54 -2.44 0.62
N LYS A 44 -2.03 -3.42 -0.15
CA LYS A 44 -3.17 -4.27 0.22
C LYS A 44 -2.74 -5.69 0.60
N ALA A 45 -1.58 -6.13 0.09
CA ALA A 45 -1.02 -7.45 0.34
C ALA A 45 -0.21 -7.53 1.66
N ARG A 46 0.03 -6.40 2.32
CA ARG A 46 0.75 -6.33 3.59
C ARG A 46 -0.08 -5.61 4.64
N SER A 47 0.13 -5.98 5.88
CA SER A 47 -0.47 -5.37 7.04
C SER A 47 0.46 -5.52 8.25
N TYR A 48 0.17 -4.79 9.31
CA TYR A 48 0.81 -4.95 10.61
C TYR A 48 -0.26 -4.99 11.71
N GLU A 49 0.04 -5.72 12.77
CA GLU A 49 -0.83 -5.76 13.93
C GLU A 49 -0.63 -4.48 14.76
N ARG A 50 -1.72 -3.73 14.98
CA ARG A 50 -1.71 -2.52 15.83
C ARG A 50 -1.64 -2.83 17.34
N GLY A 51 -1.68 -4.10 17.71
CA GLY A 51 -1.62 -4.58 19.10
C GLY A 51 -2.95 -4.54 19.85
N PHE A 52 -3.02 -5.31 20.93
CA PHE A 52 -4.16 -5.31 21.86
C PHE A 52 -4.17 -4.01 22.70
N PRO A 53 -5.32 -3.34 22.93
CA PRO A 53 -6.69 -3.68 22.52
C PRO A 53 -7.22 -2.83 21.35
N ARG A 54 -6.36 -2.42 20.40
CA ARG A 54 -6.72 -1.43 19.36
C ARG A 54 -7.93 -1.84 18.50
N PHE A 55 -8.16 -3.14 18.33
CA PHE A 55 -9.32 -3.69 17.61
C PHE A 55 -10.68 -3.15 18.10
N VAL A 56 -10.79 -2.80 19.40
CA VAL A 56 -12.02 -2.21 19.96
C VAL A 56 -12.30 -0.82 19.39
N PHE A 57 -11.25 0.00 19.23
CA PHE A 57 -11.37 1.34 18.65
C PHE A 57 -11.49 1.29 17.12
N ASP A 58 -10.85 0.31 16.49
CA ASP A 58 -10.88 0.13 15.04
C ASP A 58 -12.28 -0.24 14.55
N PHE A 59 -13.10 -0.88 15.39
CA PHE A 59 -14.53 -1.08 15.14
C PHE A 59 -15.29 0.23 14.93
N PHE A 60 -15.02 1.25 15.75
CA PHE A 60 -15.71 2.55 15.66
C PHE A 60 -15.07 3.49 14.64
N THR A 61 -13.75 3.44 14.48
CA THR A 61 -13.01 4.33 13.57
C THR A 61 -12.93 3.80 12.14
N GLN A 62 -13.28 2.53 11.91
CA GLN A 62 -13.21 1.85 10.61
C GLN A 62 -11.85 2.02 9.91
N PHE A 63 -10.77 1.99 10.70
CA PHE A 63 -9.42 2.22 10.21
C PHE A 63 -8.98 1.11 9.24
N GLN A 64 -8.62 1.49 8.00
CA GLN A 64 -8.25 0.54 6.91
C GLN A 64 -6.84 0.78 6.34
N GLU A 65 -6.02 1.66 6.93
CA GLU A 65 -4.75 2.10 6.36
C GLU A 65 -3.53 1.32 6.89
N GLN A 66 -3.73 0.07 7.35
CA GLN A 66 -2.64 -0.73 7.93
C GLN A 66 -1.52 -1.00 6.91
N GLY A 67 -1.86 -1.31 5.66
CA GLY A 67 -0.86 -1.63 4.64
C GLY A 67 -0.05 -0.43 4.15
N PRO A 68 -0.66 0.73 3.78
CA PRO A 68 0.08 1.96 3.50
C PRO A 68 1.01 2.36 4.65
N ASN A 69 0.50 2.36 5.88
CA ASN A 69 1.32 2.70 7.04
C ASN A 69 2.49 1.75 7.26
N TYR A 70 2.31 0.46 6.95
CA TYR A 70 3.42 -0.49 6.99
C TYR A 70 4.49 -0.16 5.94
N VAL A 71 4.10 0.17 4.70
CA VAL A 71 5.06 0.52 3.63
C VAL A 71 5.80 1.81 3.96
N ASP A 72 5.07 2.84 4.42
CA ASP A 72 5.66 4.11 4.85
C ASP A 72 6.68 3.91 5.99
N ALA A 73 6.28 3.19 7.04
CA ALA A 73 7.16 2.88 8.16
C ALA A 73 8.37 2.04 7.72
N LEU A 74 8.17 1.04 6.85
CA LEU A 74 9.24 0.20 6.32
C LEU A 74 10.29 1.04 5.58
N LEU A 75 9.87 1.98 4.73
CA LEU A 75 10.78 2.85 3.97
C LEU A 75 11.60 3.77 4.86
N GLN A 76 11.04 4.21 5.99
CA GLN A 76 11.72 5.07 6.97
C GLN A 76 12.55 4.29 8.02
N GLY A 77 12.22 3.01 8.26
CA GLY A 77 12.72 2.21 9.38
C GLY A 77 14.09 1.56 9.22
N PHE A 78 14.91 2.01 8.27
CA PHE A 78 16.26 1.51 8.06
C PHE A 78 17.26 2.17 9.02
N GLU A 79 17.95 1.34 9.82
CA GLU A 79 19.01 1.80 10.73
C GLU A 79 20.35 1.20 10.29
N GLU A 80 21.43 1.99 10.38
CA GLU A 80 22.76 1.56 9.93
C GLU A 80 23.34 0.44 10.80
N LYS A 81 23.01 0.43 12.10
CA LYS A 81 23.55 -0.52 13.06
C LYS A 81 22.40 -1.28 13.72
N PRO A 82 22.43 -2.63 13.70
CA PRO A 82 21.46 -3.41 14.44
C PRO A 82 21.63 -3.19 15.95
N PRO A 83 20.56 -3.29 16.75
CA PRO A 83 20.63 -3.25 18.21
C PRO A 83 21.55 -4.35 18.77
N ALA A 84 22.07 -4.12 19.98
CA ALA A 84 22.92 -5.09 20.65
C ALA A 84 22.22 -6.46 20.78
N GLY A 85 22.91 -7.53 20.36
CA GLY A 85 22.41 -8.90 20.41
C GLY A 85 21.68 -9.37 19.15
N VAL A 86 21.41 -8.50 18.17
CA VAL A 86 20.82 -8.89 16.89
C VAL A 86 21.93 -9.26 15.90
N THR A 87 21.95 -10.51 15.45
CA THR A 87 22.84 -10.98 14.38
C THR A 87 22.07 -11.08 13.08
N LEU A 88 22.58 -10.43 12.03
CA LEU A 88 21.96 -10.43 10.72
C LEU A 88 22.58 -11.52 9.83
N PRO A 89 21.76 -12.24 9.04
CA PRO A 89 22.28 -13.08 7.96
C PRO A 89 23.13 -12.25 6.98
N ALA A 90 24.14 -12.88 6.38
CA ALA A 90 25.01 -12.21 5.42
C ALA A 90 24.21 -11.58 4.27
N GLY A 91 24.51 -10.32 3.95
CA GLY A 91 23.83 -9.55 2.90
C GLY A 91 22.39 -9.14 3.23
N SER A 92 21.98 -9.21 4.51
CA SER A 92 20.72 -8.62 5.00
C SER A 92 21.00 -7.29 5.71
N PHE A 93 19.99 -6.42 5.71
CA PHE A 93 19.98 -5.11 6.34
C PHE A 93 19.00 -5.09 7.51
N TYR A 94 19.28 -4.28 8.53
CA TYR A 94 18.37 -4.12 9.66
C TYR A 94 17.23 -3.16 9.28
N ASN A 95 15.99 -3.59 9.55
CA ASN A 95 14.83 -2.72 9.48
C ASN A 95 13.92 -2.94 10.69
N LYS A 96 13.51 -1.85 11.34
CA LYS A 96 12.71 -1.90 12.56
C LYS A 96 11.33 -2.54 12.38
N TYR A 97 10.72 -2.40 11.21
CA TYR A 97 9.33 -2.81 10.96
C TYR A 97 9.22 -4.10 10.15
N PHE A 98 10.27 -4.51 9.44
CA PHE A 98 10.25 -5.75 8.68
C PHE A 98 10.13 -6.96 9.62
N PRO A 99 9.27 -7.96 9.32
CA PRO A 99 9.17 -9.18 10.10
C PRO A 99 10.53 -9.88 10.26
N GLY A 100 10.98 -10.09 11.49
CA GLY A 100 12.30 -10.67 11.79
C GLY A 100 13.48 -9.70 11.64
N HIS A 101 13.21 -8.42 11.39
CA HIS A 101 14.17 -7.31 11.33
C HIS A 101 15.33 -7.41 10.32
N ALA A 102 15.42 -8.50 9.57
CA ALA A 102 16.45 -8.75 8.57
C ALA A 102 15.84 -8.76 7.17
N ILE A 103 16.04 -7.68 6.41
CA ILE A 103 15.53 -7.52 5.04
C ILE A 103 16.65 -7.59 4.02
N LYS A 104 16.41 -8.18 2.83
CA LYS A 104 17.41 -8.25 1.74
C LYS A 104 17.47 -6.99 0.87
N MET A 105 16.61 -6.02 1.15
CA MET A 105 16.56 -4.74 0.46
C MET A 105 17.49 -3.74 1.17
N PRO A 106 18.43 -3.08 0.48
CA PRO A 106 19.18 -1.97 1.06
C PRO A 106 18.25 -0.76 1.28
N LYS A 107 18.70 0.22 2.08
CA LYS A 107 17.97 1.48 2.29
C LYS A 107 17.72 2.19 0.94
N PRO A 108 16.46 2.30 0.47
CA PRO A 108 16.18 2.78 -0.89
C PRO A 108 16.09 4.30 -1.01
N LEU A 109 15.87 5.01 0.11
CA LEU A 109 15.63 6.44 0.16
C LEU A 109 16.69 7.14 1.02
N ASN A 110 17.25 8.23 0.50
CA ASN A 110 18.12 9.15 1.21
C ASN A 110 17.62 10.59 1.01
N ASP A 111 17.93 11.47 1.96
CA ASP A 111 17.59 12.89 1.83
C ASP A 111 18.29 13.49 0.60
N GLY A 112 17.57 14.34 -0.15
CA GLY A 112 18.10 14.99 -1.35
C GLY A 112 18.27 14.08 -2.57
N GLN A 113 17.78 12.83 -2.54
CA GLN A 113 17.97 11.87 -3.64
C GLN A 113 17.22 12.23 -4.93
N VAL A 114 16.08 12.93 -4.82
CA VAL A 114 15.25 13.36 -5.96
C VAL A 114 14.75 14.79 -5.72
N THR A 115 14.85 15.65 -6.73
CA THR A 115 14.25 16.99 -6.68
C THR A 115 12.82 16.94 -7.21
N PHE A 116 11.86 17.39 -6.41
CA PHE A 116 10.49 17.60 -6.87
C PHE A 116 10.37 18.86 -7.73
N ASP A 117 9.46 18.84 -8.70
CA ASP A 117 9.15 19.94 -9.61
C ASP A 117 8.32 21.05 -8.95
N ASP A 118 7.55 20.70 -7.92
CA ASP A 118 6.71 21.61 -7.14
C ASP A 118 7.44 22.32 -5.98
N GLY A 119 8.72 21.99 -5.75
CA GLY A 119 9.52 22.53 -4.65
C GLY A 119 9.27 21.87 -3.29
N SER A 120 8.59 20.72 -3.26
CA SER A 120 8.37 19.94 -2.03
C SER A 120 9.70 19.54 -1.34
N PRO A 121 9.72 19.40 0.00
CA PRO A 121 10.93 19.05 0.73
C PRO A 121 11.51 17.70 0.30
N ALA A 122 12.78 17.70 -0.11
CA ALA A 122 13.53 16.52 -0.54
C ALA A 122 14.02 15.67 0.65
N THR A 123 13.09 15.14 1.46
CA THR A 123 13.40 14.39 2.70
C THR A 123 12.82 12.97 2.66
N VAL A 124 13.45 12.02 3.37
CA VAL A 124 12.99 10.62 3.45
C VAL A 124 11.53 10.49 3.91
N PRO A 125 11.05 11.21 4.96
CA PRO A 125 9.64 11.15 5.33
C PRO A 125 8.69 11.63 4.23
N GLN A 126 9.08 12.66 3.47
CA GLN A 126 8.29 13.15 2.34
C GLN A 126 8.25 12.10 1.22
N TYR A 127 9.41 11.58 0.81
CA TYR A 127 9.49 10.53 -0.21
C TYR A 127 8.70 9.28 0.17
N ALA A 128 8.83 8.81 1.42
CA ALA A 128 8.12 7.63 1.91
C ALA A 128 6.60 7.81 1.84
N ARG A 129 6.12 8.99 2.23
CA ARG A 129 4.69 9.35 2.15
C ARG A 129 4.20 9.39 0.71
N ASP A 130 4.93 10.03 -0.19
CA ASP A 130 4.52 10.20 -1.59
C ASP A 130 4.54 8.87 -2.35
N VAL A 131 5.60 8.08 -2.20
CA VAL A 131 5.70 6.73 -2.77
C VAL A 131 4.58 5.84 -2.24
N THR A 132 4.33 5.85 -0.93
CA THR A 132 3.25 5.05 -0.34
C THR A 132 1.88 5.49 -0.85
N THR A 133 1.66 6.79 -1.00
CA THR A 133 0.41 7.35 -1.54
C THR A 133 0.20 6.89 -2.99
N PHE A 134 1.24 6.96 -3.81
CA PHE A 134 1.22 6.44 -5.18
C PHE A 134 0.93 4.93 -5.23
N LEU A 135 1.57 4.14 -4.37
CA LEU A 135 1.34 2.69 -4.28
C LEU A 135 -0.07 2.36 -3.77
N MET A 136 -0.66 3.20 -2.93
CA MET A 136 -2.06 3.01 -2.52
C MET A 136 -3.02 3.30 -3.67
N TRP A 137 -2.76 4.35 -4.46
CA TRP A 137 -3.51 4.61 -5.68
C TRP A 137 -3.37 3.45 -6.69
N ALA A 138 -2.15 2.94 -6.90
CA ALA A 138 -1.91 1.82 -7.80
C ALA A 138 -2.69 0.56 -7.38
N ALA A 139 -2.79 0.31 -6.07
CA ALA A 139 -3.50 -0.84 -5.52
C ALA A 139 -5.03 -0.65 -5.49
N GLU A 140 -5.51 0.59 -5.50
CA GLU A 140 -6.94 0.93 -5.47
C GLU A 140 -7.29 2.20 -6.28
N PRO A 141 -7.27 2.13 -7.62
CA PRO A 141 -7.48 3.30 -8.47
C PRO A 141 -8.91 3.87 -8.37
N HIS A 142 -9.88 3.07 -7.94
CA HIS A 142 -11.29 3.46 -7.81
C HIS A 142 -11.68 3.92 -6.39
N MET A 143 -10.70 4.21 -5.51
CA MET A 143 -10.97 4.53 -4.11
C MET A 143 -11.92 5.74 -3.96
N GLU A 144 -11.67 6.81 -4.72
CA GLU A 144 -12.47 8.04 -4.65
C GLU A 144 -13.91 7.82 -5.12
N GLU A 145 -14.07 7.12 -6.24
CA GLU A 145 -15.39 6.78 -6.78
C GLU A 145 -16.17 5.89 -5.82
N ARG A 146 -15.50 4.89 -5.24
CA ARG A 146 -16.08 3.98 -4.22
C ARG A 146 -16.53 4.75 -2.99
N LYS A 147 -15.70 5.66 -2.46
CA LYS A 147 -16.05 6.49 -1.28
C LYS A 147 -17.22 7.42 -1.58
N ARG A 148 -17.22 8.08 -2.74
CA ARG A 148 -18.32 8.95 -3.19
C ARG A 148 -19.64 8.20 -3.30
N LEU A 149 -19.64 7.04 -3.97
CA LEU A 149 -20.83 6.20 -4.11
C LEU A 149 -21.29 5.65 -2.75
N GLY A 150 -20.35 5.21 -1.92
CA GLY A 150 -20.62 4.72 -0.57
C GLY A 150 -21.39 5.74 0.27
N LEU A 151 -20.95 7.01 0.27
CA LEU A 151 -21.64 8.09 0.98
C LEU A 151 -23.09 8.27 0.49
N GLN A 152 -23.30 8.29 -0.83
CA GLN A 152 -24.64 8.41 -1.44
C GLN A 152 -25.55 7.24 -1.02
N VAL A 153 -25.02 6.01 -1.03
CA VAL A 153 -25.75 4.82 -0.60
C VAL A 153 -26.12 4.88 0.88
N PHE A 154 -25.20 5.31 1.75
CA PHE A 154 -25.51 5.46 3.18
C PHE A 154 -26.64 6.46 3.44
N VAL A 155 -26.62 7.62 2.77
CA VAL A 155 -27.70 8.61 2.88
C VAL A 155 -29.03 8.00 2.44
N PHE A 156 -29.06 7.30 1.30
CA PHE A 156 -30.25 6.61 0.82
C PHE A 156 -30.76 5.57 1.82
N LEU A 157 -29.87 4.72 2.36
CA LEU A 157 -30.24 3.67 3.31
C LEU A 157 -30.82 4.23 4.62
N ILE A 158 -30.29 5.35 5.13
CA ILE A 158 -30.83 6.01 6.32
C ILE A 158 -32.25 6.49 6.07
N LEU A 159 -32.49 7.18 4.95
CA LEU A 159 -33.82 7.66 4.58
C LEU A 159 -34.79 6.50 4.33
N PHE A 160 -34.36 5.48 3.61
CA PHE A 160 -35.15 4.29 3.32
C PHE A 160 -35.50 3.51 4.59
N THR A 161 -34.55 3.35 5.51
CA THR A 161 -34.78 2.72 6.81
C THR A 161 -35.80 3.50 7.64
N GLY A 162 -35.69 4.84 7.66
CA GLY A 162 -36.67 5.71 8.30
C GLY A 162 -38.09 5.51 7.73
N LEU A 163 -38.22 5.53 6.41
CA LEU A 163 -39.49 5.30 5.72
C LEU A 163 -40.07 3.92 6.05
N MET A 164 -39.26 2.86 5.96
CA MET A 164 -39.66 1.50 6.27
C MET A 164 -40.07 1.33 7.73
N TYR A 165 -39.38 1.98 8.66
CA TYR A 165 -39.73 1.98 10.08
C TYR A 165 -41.12 2.59 10.32
N PHE A 166 -41.42 3.76 9.72
CA PHE A 166 -42.74 4.37 9.83
C PHE A 166 -43.84 3.56 9.15
N THR A 167 -43.57 2.98 7.97
CA THR A 167 -44.49 2.08 7.28
C THR A 167 -44.79 0.84 8.14
N LYS A 168 -43.77 0.23 8.74
CA LYS A 168 -43.92 -0.88 9.68
C LYS A 168 -44.78 -0.47 10.88
N LYS A 169 -44.52 0.69 11.49
CA LYS A 169 -45.32 1.19 12.62
C LYS A 169 -46.79 1.38 12.24
N LYS A 170 -47.09 1.88 11.03
CA LYS A 170 -48.46 2.08 10.55
C LYS A 170 -49.19 0.77 10.27
N VAL A 171 -48.55 -0.18 9.58
CA VAL A 171 -49.18 -1.47 9.22
C VAL A 171 -49.46 -2.32 10.46
N TRP A 172 -48.55 -2.31 11.43
CA TRP A 172 -48.65 -3.13 12.64
C TRP A 172 -49.40 -2.44 13.80
N ALA A 173 -49.93 -1.23 13.58
CA ALA A 173 -50.64 -0.47 14.61
C ALA A 173 -51.94 -1.12 15.11
N ALA A 174 -52.51 -2.06 14.36
CA ALA A 174 -53.71 -2.79 14.74
C ALA A 174 -53.42 -4.15 15.40
N ALA A 175 -52.16 -4.62 15.33
CA ALA A 175 -51.72 -5.90 15.88
C ALA A 175 -50.97 -5.76 17.21
N HIS A 176 -50.74 -4.54 17.67
CA HIS A 176 -50.19 -4.16 18.98
C HIS A 176 -51.14 -3.14 19.59
#